data_AF-A0A1G2FZA2-F1
#
_entry.id   AF-A0A1G2FZA2-F1
#
_cell.length_a   1.000
_cell.length_b   1.000
_cell.length_c   1.000
_cell.angle_alpha   90.00
_cell.angle_beta   90.00
_cell.angle_gamma   90.00
#
_symmetry.space_group_name_H-M   'P 1'
#
loop_
_entity.id
_entity.type
_entity.pdbx_description
1 polymer ?
#
loop_
_entity_poly.entity_id
_entity_poly.type
_entity_poly.pdbx_seq_one_letter_code
_entity_poly.pdbx_strand_id
1 'polypeptide(L)'
;MDFFLGEFFTGRFLNGIVVLALSLTALFLGFTMLRSKTITREFNQLGYFWFFIGWAWVASSVRQFSSAIGLLQIDELFFAITQSFVFISGIFLAPYLFNKAFENRLITTIAQYIYIAGALAGTAGLIWFGSTLTTATPYATEYEPNTFTLILTITLIAILFLITLKESAQNFLSVFKKQKPWFAFFAPFSITLYLLFGFVDVSGIIGSWLIILFRLIFLVAFVLAYIAFAEEVAAKKETLGRGQRIIEI
;
A
#
# COMPACT_ATOMS: atom_id res chain seq x y z
N MET A 1 25.03 -14.30 25.55
CA MET A 1 25.28 -13.70 24.22
C MET A 1 24.65 -14.57 23.13
N ASP A 2 24.83 -15.90 23.17
CA ASP A 2 24.21 -16.83 22.20
C ASP A 2 22.68 -16.89 22.24
N PHE A 3 22.05 -16.73 23.41
CA PHE A 3 20.59 -16.69 23.53
C PHE A 3 19.97 -15.46 22.83
N PHE A 4 20.58 -14.28 22.99
CA PHE A 4 20.15 -13.04 22.33
C PHE A 4 20.35 -13.08 20.81
N LEU A 5 21.45 -13.71 20.34
CA LEU A 5 21.68 -13.92 18.91
C LEU A 5 20.68 -14.91 18.30
N GLY A 6 20.31 -15.96 19.04
CA GLY A 6 19.30 -16.93 18.64
C GLY A 6 17.89 -16.34 18.55
N GLU A 7 17.48 -15.53 19.52
CA GLU A 7 16.17 -14.84 19.47
C GLU A 7 16.10 -13.81 18.35
N PHE A 8 17.19 -13.08 18.11
CA PHE A 8 17.26 -12.08 17.04
C PHE A 8 17.22 -12.71 15.64
N PHE A 9 17.94 -13.81 15.44
CA PHE A 9 17.90 -14.60 14.21
C PHE A 9 16.50 -15.19 13.97
N THR A 10 15.95 -15.87 14.98
CA THR A 10 14.65 -16.54 14.88
C THR A 10 13.52 -15.55 14.64
N GLY A 11 13.55 -14.40 15.33
CA GLY A 11 12.56 -13.34 15.17
C GLY A 11 12.60 -12.71 13.78
N ARG A 12 13.79 -12.35 13.26
CA ARG A 12 13.92 -11.76 11.91
C ARG A 12 13.58 -12.75 10.81
N PHE A 13 14.04 -13.98 10.90
CA PHE A 13 13.79 -15.00 9.90
C PHE A 13 12.29 -15.36 9.82
N LEU A 14 11.64 -15.60 10.96
CA LEU A 14 10.20 -15.87 10.98
C LEU A 14 9.39 -14.68 10.46
N ASN A 15 9.80 -13.46 10.80
CA ASN A 15 9.18 -12.26 10.29
C ASN A 15 9.31 -12.14 8.77
N GLY A 16 10.48 -12.49 8.20
CA GLY A 16 10.68 -12.60 6.76
C GLY A 16 9.72 -13.59 6.09
N ILE A 17 9.45 -14.74 6.71
CA ILE A 17 8.47 -15.73 6.20
C ILE A 17 7.06 -15.14 6.20
N VAL A 18 6.64 -14.52 7.30
CA VAL A 18 5.29 -13.94 7.42
C VAL A 18 5.10 -12.82 6.39
N VAL A 19 6.07 -11.91 6.26
CA VAL A 19 6.03 -10.82 5.27
C VAL A 19 6.00 -11.40 3.85
N LEU A 20 6.75 -12.47 3.59
CA LEU A 20 6.74 -13.11 2.27
C LEU A 20 5.36 -13.69 1.97
N ALA A 21 4.71 -14.39 2.91
CA ALA A 21 3.36 -14.91 2.71
C ALA A 21 2.33 -13.79 2.44
N LEU A 22 2.42 -12.69 3.19
CA LEU A 22 1.58 -11.50 2.97
C LEU A 22 1.85 -10.87 1.60
N SER A 23 3.11 -10.78 1.21
CA SER A 23 3.52 -10.23 -0.09
C SER A 23 2.96 -11.04 -1.25
N LEU A 24 3.00 -12.37 -1.19
CA LEU A 24 2.46 -13.25 -2.21
C LEU A 24 0.93 -13.09 -2.33
N THR A 25 0.26 -12.90 -1.19
CA THR A 25 -1.19 -12.62 -1.16
C THR A 25 -1.52 -11.28 -1.81
N ALA A 26 -0.76 -10.23 -1.48
CA ALA A 26 -0.90 -8.90 -2.06
C ALA A 26 -0.62 -8.88 -3.56
N LEU A 27 0.44 -9.57 -4.00
CA LEU A 27 0.81 -9.71 -5.41
C LEU A 27 -0.24 -10.48 -6.19
N PHE A 28 -0.75 -11.58 -5.63
CA PHE A 28 -1.84 -12.34 -6.24
C PHE A 28 -3.10 -11.48 -6.39
N LEU A 29 -3.49 -10.76 -5.34
CA LEU A 29 -4.61 -9.82 -5.40
C LEU A 29 -4.39 -8.75 -6.49
N GLY A 30 -3.27 -8.03 -6.42
CA GLY A 30 -2.95 -6.99 -7.40
C GLY A 30 -2.95 -7.52 -8.83
N PHE A 31 -2.32 -8.68 -9.07
CA PHE A 31 -2.30 -9.33 -10.38
C PHE A 31 -3.69 -9.73 -10.87
N THR A 32 -4.53 -10.33 -10.01
CA THR A 32 -5.90 -10.72 -10.38
C THR A 32 -6.76 -9.51 -10.72
N MET A 33 -6.62 -8.41 -9.97
CA MET A 33 -7.29 -7.15 -10.25
C MET A 33 -6.84 -6.60 -11.62
N LEU A 34 -5.53 -6.46 -11.84
CA LEU A 34 -4.97 -5.90 -13.08
C LEU A 34 -5.28 -6.73 -14.34
N ARG A 35 -5.42 -8.05 -14.21
CA ARG A 35 -5.80 -8.92 -15.33
C ARG A 35 -7.27 -8.77 -15.73
N SER A 36 -8.11 -8.24 -14.84
CA SER A 36 -9.54 -8.10 -15.09
C SER A 36 -9.83 -6.98 -16.08
N LYS A 37 -10.39 -7.32 -17.23
CA LYS A 37 -10.79 -6.33 -18.25
C LYS A 37 -12.08 -5.58 -17.89
N THR A 38 -12.83 -6.04 -16.89
CA THR A 38 -14.17 -5.52 -16.56
C THR A 38 -14.16 -4.47 -15.46
N ILE A 39 -13.06 -4.25 -14.75
CA ILE A 39 -13.03 -3.32 -13.61
C ILE A 39 -12.93 -1.85 -14.02
N THR A 40 -13.40 -0.97 -13.15
CA THR A 40 -13.25 0.48 -13.33
C THR A 40 -11.80 0.92 -13.17
N ARG A 41 -11.50 2.13 -13.67
CA ARG A 41 -10.17 2.75 -13.53
C ARG A 41 -9.74 2.88 -12.05
N GLU A 42 -10.69 3.16 -11.16
CA GLU A 42 -10.45 3.26 -9.71
C GLU A 42 -9.96 1.94 -9.14
N PHE A 43 -10.63 0.82 -9.43
CA PHE A 43 -10.21 -0.51 -9.00
C PHE A 43 -8.90 -0.95 -9.66
N ASN A 44 -8.62 -0.54 -10.89
CA ASN A 44 -7.31 -0.77 -11.53
C ASN A 44 -6.18 -0.06 -10.77
N GLN A 45 -6.39 1.18 -10.34
CA GLN A 45 -5.43 1.94 -9.53
C GLN A 45 -5.22 1.31 -8.15
N LEU A 46 -6.29 0.83 -7.52
CA LEU A 46 -6.20 0.04 -6.29
C LEU A 46 -5.41 -1.27 -6.51
N GLY A 47 -5.58 -1.92 -7.66
CA GLY A 47 -4.81 -3.10 -8.05
C GLY A 47 -3.32 -2.81 -8.20
N TYR A 48 -2.95 -1.72 -8.88
CA TYR A 48 -1.55 -1.28 -8.97
C TYR A 48 -0.97 -0.94 -7.59
N PHE A 49 -1.73 -0.22 -6.76
CA PHE A 49 -1.32 0.09 -5.39
C PHE A 49 -0.94 -1.18 -4.61
N TRP A 50 -1.84 -2.17 -4.55
CA TRP A 50 -1.57 -3.43 -3.84
C TRP A 50 -0.48 -4.27 -4.48
N PHE A 51 -0.35 -4.23 -5.81
CA PHE A 51 0.73 -4.91 -6.52
C PHE A 51 2.11 -4.36 -6.12
N PHE A 52 2.27 -3.04 -6.08
CA PHE A 52 3.54 -2.42 -5.68
C PHE A 52 3.81 -2.53 -4.17
N ILE A 53 2.78 -2.48 -3.32
CA ILE A 53 2.95 -2.82 -1.89
C ILE A 53 3.40 -4.28 -1.72
N GLY A 54 2.84 -5.22 -2.49
CA GLY A 54 3.30 -6.60 -2.50
C GLY A 54 4.80 -6.71 -2.83
N TRP A 55 5.28 -5.98 -3.83
CA TRP A 55 6.71 -5.93 -4.17
C TRP A 55 7.57 -5.26 -3.08
N ALA A 56 7.07 -4.20 -2.44
CA ALA A 56 7.74 -3.59 -1.29
C ALA A 56 7.96 -4.62 -0.17
N TRP A 57 6.98 -5.49 0.08
CA TRP A 57 7.09 -6.54 1.08
C TRP A 57 7.93 -7.73 0.66
N VAL A 58 7.97 -8.09 -0.62
CA VAL A 58 8.99 -9.04 -1.12
C VAL A 58 10.38 -8.50 -0.81
N ALA A 59 10.63 -7.23 -1.14
CA ALA A 59 11.91 -6.59 -0.86
C ALA A 59 12.21 -6.57 0.65
N SER A 60 11.23 -6.18 1.48
CA SER A 60 11.33 -6.24 2.94
C SER A 60 11.64 -7.65 3.47
N SER A 61 11.04 -8.70 2.90
CA SER A 61 11.33 -10.09 3.29
C SER A 61 12.78 -10.47 3.00
N VAL A 62 13.30 -10.07 1.83
CA VAL A 62 14.72 -10.29 1.48
C VAL A 62 15.63 -9.57 2.47
N ARG A 63 15.30 -8.35 2.88
CA ARG A 63 16.03 -7.63 3.94
C ARG A 63 16.05 -8.41 5.25
N GLN A 64 14.89 -8.90 5.69
CA GLN A 64 14.80 -9.67 6.93
C GLN A 64 15.67 -10.93 6.88
N PHE A 65 15.66 -11.66 5.75
CA PHE A 65 16.51 -12.82 5.56
C PHE A 65 17.99 -12.47 5.52
N SER A 66 18.38 -11.46 4.74
CA SER A 66 19.79 -11.05 4.62
C SER A 66 20.35 -10.53 5.94
N SER A 67 19.56 -9.74 6.67
CA SER A 67 19.92 -9.20 7.98
C SER A 67 19.96 -10.30 9.06
N ALA A 68 19.21 -11.40 8.92
CA ALA A 68 19.31 -12.56 9.80
C ALA A 68 20.63 -13.32 9.61
N ILE A 69 21.11 -13.46 8.37
CA ILE A 69 22.39 -14.16 8.06
C ILE A 69 23.62 -13.24 8.01
N GLY A 70 23.48 -11.97 8.39
CA GLY A 70 24.59 -11.01 8.47
C GLY A 70 25.03 -10.36 7.15
N LEU A 71 24.23 -10.46 6.08
CA LEU A 71 24.52 -9.85 4.76
C LEU A 71 24.00 -8.40 4.68
N LEU A 72 24.70 -7.48 5.34
CA LEU A 72 24.28 -6.07 5.48
C LEU A 72 24.20 -5.30 4.14
N GLN A 73 25.07 -5.60 3.17
CA GLN A 73 25.04 -4.94 1.85
C GLN A 73 23.75 -5.25 1.06
N ILE A 74 23.23 -6.47 1.23
CA ILE A 74 21.96 -6.87 0.60
C ILE A 74 20.79 -6.18 1.31
N ASP A 75 20.86 -6.04 2.63
CA ASP A 75 19.85 -5.31 3.40
C ASP A 75 19.74 -3.85 2.92
N GLU A 76 20.87 -3.14 2.79
CA GLU A 76 20.92 -1.75 2.29
C GLU A 76 20.38 -1.61 0.86
N LEU A 77 20.74 -2.53 -0.04
CA LEU A 77 20.23 -2.52 -1.41
C LEU A 77 18.71 -2.69 -1.42
N PHE A 78 18.20 -3.70 -0.72
CA PHE A 78 16.77 -3.99 -0.68
C PHE A 78 15.98 -2.98 0.15
N PHE A 79 16.62 -2.22 1.03
CA PHE A 79 16.05 -1.04 1.65
C PHE A 79 15.70 0.02 0.61
N ALA A 80 16.65 0.42 -0.24
CA ALA A 80 16.41 1.40 -1.31
C ALA A 80 15.32 0.92 -2.30
N ILE A 81 15.30 -0.37 -2.61
CA ILE A 81 14.26 -0.99 -3.45
C ILE A 81 12.88 -0.90 -2.77
N THR A 82 12.80 -1.23 -1.47
CA THR A 82 11.55 -1.14 -0.69
C THR A 82 11.01 0.29 -0.73
N GLN A 83 11.86 1.30 -0.51
CA GLN A 83 11.47 2.71 -0.58
C GLN A 83 10.87 3.07 -1.94
N SER A 84 11.53 2.63 -3.02
CA SER A 84 11.06 2.88 -4.38
C SER A 84 9.67 2.30 -4.62
N PHE A 85 9.41 1.07 -4.17
CA PHE A 85 8.08 0.46 -4.30
C PHE A 85 7.01 1.15 -3.45
N VAL A 86 7.34 1.63 -2.26
CA VAL A 86 6.41 2.44 -1.44
C VAL A 86 6.04 3.73 -2.19
N PHE A 87 7.02 4.44 -2.75
CA PHE A 87 6.75 5.65 -3.55
C PHE A 87 5.89 5.35 -4.78
N ILE A 88 6.24 4.31 -5.54
CA ILE A 88 5.47 3.91 -6.73
C ILE A 88 4.04 3.53 -6.34
N SER A 89 3.83 2.82 -5.23
CA SER A 89 2.48 2.51 -4.74
C SER A 89 1.67 3.78 -4.46
N GLY A 90 2.30 4.80 -3.85
CA GLY A 90 1.70 6.11 -3.60
C GLY A 90 1.27 6.81 -4.89
N ILE A 91 2.02 6.66 -5.98
CA ILE A 91 1.67 7.21 -7.31
C ILE A 91 0.35 6.64 -7.82
N PHE A 92 0.04 5.37 -7.54
CA PHE A 92 -1.21 4.75 -7.96
C PHE A 92 -2.37 5.06 -7.00
N LEU A 93 -2.06 5.37 -5.74
CA LEU A 93 -3.05 5.79 -4.77
C LEU A 93 -3.49 7.26 -4.96
N ALA A 94 -2.56 8.14 -5.33
CA ALA A 94 -2.82 9.58 -5.47
C ALA A 94 -3.99 9.94 -6.41
N PRO A 95 -4.14 9.34 -7.61
CA PRO A 95 -5.23 9.67 -8.52
C PRO A 95 -6.58 9.16 -8.00
N TYR A 96 -6.59 8.03 -7.29
CA TYR A 96 -7.79 7.53 -6.62
C TYR A 96 -8.28 8.57 -5.61
N LEU A 97 -7.36 9.09 -4.78
CA LEU A 97 -7.69 10.05 -3.72
C LEU A 97 -7.98 11.46 -4.23
N PHE A 98 -7.22 11.95 -5.21
CA PHE A 98 -7.41 13.29 -5.77
C PHE A 98 -8.74 13.42 -6.52
N ASN A 99 -9.19 12.37 -7.19
CA ASN A 99 -10.51 12.37 -7.82
C ASN A 99 -11.63 12.55 -6.79
N LYS A 100 -11.46 11.98 -5.59
CA LYS A 100 -12.44 12.10 -4.48
C LYS A 100 -12.30 13.42 -3.71
N ALA A 101 -11.09 13.98 -3.66
CA ALA A 101 -10.83 15.22 -2.93
C ALA A 101 -11.25 16.48 -3.70
N PHE A 102 -10.94 16.54 -5.00
CA PHE A 102 -11.14 17.76 -5.80
C PHE A 102 -12.41 17.74 -6.64
N GLU A 103 -13.00 16.56 -6.89
CA GLU A 103 -14.17 16.34 -7.76
C GLU A 103 -14.03 16.94 -9.18
N ASN A 104 -12.85 17.44 -9.52
CA ASN A 104 -12.50 18.13 -10.75
C ASN A 104 -11.37 17.38 -11.44
N ARG A 105 -11.67 16.89 -12.65
CA ARG A 105 -10.74 16.08 -13.44
C ARG A 105 -9.44 16.82 -13.79
N LEU A 106 -9.51 18.12 -14.07
CA LEU A 106 -8.35 18.92 -14.47
C LEU A 106 -7.42 19.13 -13.27
N ILE A 107 -7.96 19.55 -12.12
CA ILE A 107 -7.19 19.72 -10.87
C ILE A 107 -6.57 18.39 -10.43
N THR A 108 -7.34 17.30 -10.50
CA THR A 108 -6.85 15.95 -10.16
C THR A 108 -5.69 15.53 -11.06
N THR A 109 -5.80 15.79 -12.36
CA THR A 109 -4.75 15.45 -13.33
C THR A 109 -3.48 16.25 -13.07
N ILE A 110 -3.59 17.55 -12.78
CA ILE A 110 -2.45 18.41 -12.43
C ILE A 110 -1.79 17.93 -11.14
N ALA A 111 -2.59 17.70 -10.08
CA ALA A 111 -2.10 17.21 -8.80
C ALA A 111 -1.39 15.85 -8.95
N GLN A 112 -1.93 14.96 -9.79
CA GLN A 112 -1.30 13.68 -10.12
C GLN A 112 0.07 13.87 -10.79
N TYR A 113 0.20 14.75 -11.78
CA TYR A 113 1.48 14.99 -12.44
C TYR A 113 2.51 15.62 -11.50
N ILE A 114 2.10 16.57 -10.65
CA ILE A 114 2.97 17.16 -9.62
C ILE A 114 3.46 16.08 -8.65
N TYR A 115 2.56 15.20 -8.20
CA TYR A 115 2.91 14.10 -7.30
C TYR A 115 3.87 13.11 -7.95
N ILE A 116 3.61 12.70 -9.21
CA ILE A 116 4.50 11.80 -9.97
C ILE A 116 5.88 12.44 -10.17
N ALA A 117 5.94 13.70 -10.60
CA ALA A 117 7.19 14.42 -10.79
C ALA A 117 7.97 14.55 -9.48
N GLY A 118 7.29 14.88 -8.37
CA GLY A 118 7.89 14.93 -7.04
C GLY A 118 8.42 13.57 -6.58
N ALA A 119 7.67 12.49 -6.79
CA ALA A 119 8.08 11.14 -6.42
C ALA A 119 9.28 10.65 -7.26
N LEU A 120 9.28 10.90 -8.58
CA LEU A 120 10.40 10.58 -9.47
C LEU A 120 11.64 11.41 -9.13
N ALA A 121 11.50 12.71 -8.88
CA ALA A 121 12.60 13.58 -8.46
C ALA A 121 13.17 13.15 -7.11
N GLY A 122 12.31 12.77 -6.15
CA GLY A 122 12.73 12.22 -4.86
C GLY A 122 13.49 10.90 -5.01
N THR A 123 13.01 9.99 -5.86
CA THR A 123 13.65 8.70 -6.13
C THR A 123 14.99 8.89 -6.85
N ALA A 124 15.05 9.76 -7.86
CA ALA A 124 16.29 10.08 -8.56
C ALA A 124 17.31 10.77 -7.63
N GLY A 125 16.83 11.65 -6.74
CA GLY A 125 17.64 12.24 -5.69
C GLY A 125 18.26 11.18 -4.78
N LEU A 126 17.46 10.23 -4.28
CA LEU A 126 17.93 9.11 -3.45
C LEU A 126 19.04 8.30 -4.14
N ILE A 127 18.89 8.02 -5.43
CA ILE A 127 19.89 7.28 -6.22
C ILE A 127 21.17 8.10 -6.43
N TRP A 128 21.04 9.40 -6.71
CA TRP A 128 22.16 10.27 -7.08
C TRP A 128 23.01 10.72 -5.87
N PHE A 129 22.37 11.03 -4.75
CA PHE A 129 23.04 11.58 -3.56
C PHE A 129 23.34 10.53 -2.48
N GLY A 130 23.05 9.25 -2.72
CA GLY A 130 23.42 8.13 -1.85
C GLY A 130 22.84 8.19 -0.44
N SER A 131 23.56 7.58 0.52
CA SER A 131 23.15 7.36 1.92
C SER A 131 22.78 8.64 2.71
N THR A 132 23.22 9.81 2.24
CA THR A 132 22.86 11.12 2.78
C THR A 132 21.37 11.45 2.64
N LEU A 133 20.70 10.88 1.65
CA LEU A 133 19.27 11.08 1.42
C LEU A 133 18.43 9.96 2.06
N THR A 134 18.99 8.78 2.29
CA THR A 134 18.32 7.74 3.10
C THR A 134 18.05 8.24 4.51
N THR A 135 19.00 8.93 5.17
CA THR A 135 18.77 9.55 6.49
C THR A 135 17.80 10.74 6.47
N ALA A 136 17.55 11.32 5.29
CA ALA A 136 16.66 12.47 5.14
C ALA A 136 15.20 12.08 4.89
N THR A 137 14.91 10.81 4.57
CA THR A 137 13.55 10.35 4.29
C THR A 137 12.88 9.70 5.52
N PRO A 138 11.59 9.98 5.77
CA PRO A 138 10.85 9.49 6.94
C PRO A 138 10.40 8.04 6.79
N TYR A 139 10.58 7.48 5.61
CA TYR A 139 10.38 6.06 5.36
C TYR A 139 11.65 5.24 5.67
N ALA A 140 12.78 5.90 5.93
CA ALA A 140 14.02 5.28 6.31
C ALA A 140 14.21 5.25 7.84
N THR A 141 13.30 4.57 8.50
CA THR A 141 13.09 4.50 9.96
C THR A 141 14.22 3.89 10.79
N GLU A 142 15.20 3.28 10.14
CA GLU A 142 16.44 2.83 10.78
C GLU A 142 17.40 4.00 11.07
N TYR A 143 17.10 5.18 10.52
CA TYR A 143 17.82 6.42 10.72
C TYR A 143 16.86 7.47 11.28
N GLU A 144 17.35 8.39 12.12
CA GLU A 144 16.54 9.52 12.56
C GLU A 144 16.24 10.42 11.37
N PRO A 145 14.98 10.49 10.89
CA PRO A 145 14.65 11.40 9.82
C PRO A 145 14.76 12.83 10.33
N ASN A 146 15.18 13.75 9.46
CA ASN A 146 15.16 15.16 9.83
C ASN A 146 13.72 15.58 10.20
N THR A 147 13.59 16.53 11.15
CA THR A 147 12.30 16.98 11.68
C THR A 147 11.36 17.49 10.58
N PHE A 148 11.88 18.18 9.58
CA PHE A 148 11.09 18.73 8.48
C PHE A 148 10.47 17.63 7.62
N THR A 149 11.22 16.61 7.24
CA THR A 149 10.73 15.50 6.42
C THR A 149 9.78 14.60 7.21
N LEU A 150 10.04 14.41 8.51
CA LEU A 150 9.12 13.73 9.42
C LEU A 150 7.77 14.45 9.47
N ILE A 151 7.76 15.76 9.72
CA ILE A 151 6.54 16.58 9.71
C ILE A 151 5.82 16.43 8.36
N LEU A 152 6.55 16.61 7.25
CA LEU A 152 5.97 16.55 5.90
C LEU A 152 5.28 15.20 5.63
N THR A 153 5.89 14.08 6.04
CA THR A 153 5.30 12.75 5.81
C THR A 153 4.19 12.41 6.76
N ILE A 154 4.29 12.79 8.05
CA ILE A 154 3.17 12.64 8.98
C ILE A 154 1.98 13.46 8.47
N THR A 155 2.20 14.71 8.02
CA THR A 155 1.16 15.54 7.44
C THR A 155 0.56 14.89 6.18
N LEU A 156 1.39 14.38 5.27
CA LEU A 156 0.90 13.70 4.07
C LEU A 156 0.07 12.47 4.43
N ILE A 157 0.58 11.57 5.26
CA ILE A 157 -0.13 10.36 5.71
C ILE A 157 -1.43 10.74 6.42
N ALA A 158 -1.42 11.76 7.27
CA ALA A 158 -2.62 12.24 7.96
C ALA A 158 -3.67 12.76 6.98
N ILE A 159 -3.27 13.52 5.95
CA ILE A 159 -4.20 13.98 4.90
C ILE A 159 -4.81 12.79 4.16
N LEU A 160 -3.99 11.83 3.73
CA LEU A 160 -4.46 10.63 3.02
C LEU A 160 -5.39 9.79 3.91
N PHE A 161 -5.05 9.66 5.19
CA PHE A 161 -5.85 8.96 6.19
C PHE A 161 -7.21 9.65 6.37
N LEU A 162 -7.25 10.96 6.54
CA LEU A 162 -8.50 11.71 6.72
C LEU A 162 -9.39 11.63 5.48
N ILE A 163 -8.83 11.68 4.27
CA ILE A 163 -9.58 11.54 3.02
C ILE A 163 -10.22 10.15 2.94
N THR A 164 -9.43 9.09 3.13
CA THR A 164 -9.92 7.70 3.05
C THR A 164 -10.89 7.36 4.17
N LEU A 165 -10.68 7.90 5.38
CA LEU A 165 -11.58 7.73 6.52
C LEU A 165 -12.93 8.41 6.26
N LYS A 166 -12.90 9.66 5.75
CA LYS A 166 -14.12 10.39 5.36
C LYS A 166 -14.88 9.61 4.31
N GLU A 167 -14.22 9.12 3.27
CA GLU A 167 -14.86 8.34 2.20
C GLU A 167 -15.45 7.02 2.73
N SER A 168 -14.69 6.31 3.57
CA SER A 168 -15.16 5.09 4.22
C SER A 168 -16.42 5.36 5.07
N ALA A 169 -16.42 6.41 5.88
CA ALA A 169 -17.57 6.78 6.70
C ALA A 169 -18.80 7.16 5.85
N GLN A 170 -18.59 7.93 4.77
CA GLN A 170 -19.67 8.31 3.85
C GLN A 170 -20.26 7.08 3.14
N ASN A 171 -19.41 6.21 2.61
CA ASN A 171 -19.85 5.00 1.92
C ASN A 171 -20.52 4.01 2.89
N PHE A 172 -20.03 3.88 4.12
CA PHE A 172 -20.69 3.12 5.18
C PHE A 172 -22.13 3.61 5.41
N LEU A 173 -22.33 4.92 5.62
CA LEU A 173 -23.66 5.49 5.80
C LEU A 173 -24.56 5.28 4.57
N SER A 174 -24.03 5.44 3.35
CA SER A 174 -24.78 5.18 2.11
C SER A 174 -25.16 3.71 1.95
N VAL A 175 -24.31 2.78 2.37
CA VAL A 175 -24.58 1.34 2.35
C VAL A 175 -25.69 0.98 3.35
N PHE A 176 -25.65 1.54 4.56
CA PHE A 176 -26.73 1.37 5.55
C PHE A 176 -28.06 1.92 5.05
N LYS A 177 -28.04 3.00 4.28
CA LYS A 177 -29.21 3.56 3.60
C LYS A 177 -29.61 2.81 2.32
N LYS A 178 -28.94 1.70 1.98
CA LYS A 178 -29.15 0.89 0.76
C LYS A 178 -28.98 1.67 -0.54
N GLN A 179 -28.22 2.77 -0.52
CA GLN A 179 -27.95 3.62 -1.69
C GLN A 179 -26.71 3.18 -2.46
N LYS A 180 -25.79 2.46 -1.81
CA LYS A 180 -24.58 1.92 -2.39
C LYS A 180 -24.37 0.46 -1.98
N PRO A 181 -23.70 -0.34 -2.81
CA PRO A 181 -23.29 -1.71 -2.45
C PRO A 181 -22.13 -1.71 -1.45
N TRP A 182 -21.98 -2.81 -0.69
CA TRP A 182 -20.98 -2.95 0.38
C TRP A 182 -19.53 -2.77 -0.11
N PHE A 183 -19.20 -3.21 -1.32
CA PHE A 183 -17.86 -2.99 -1.89
C PHE A 183 -17.41 -1.53 -1.95
N ALA A 184 -18.34 -0.57 -2.06
CA ALA A 184 -18.01 0.85 -2.07
C ALA A 184 -17.41 1.31 -0.73
N PHE A 185 -17.72 0.62 0.37
CA PHE A 185 -17.12 0.84 1.68
C PHE A 185 -15.79 0.10 1.83
N PHE A 186 -15.71 -1.16 1.39
CA PHE A 186 -14.54 -2.00 1.62
C PHE A 186 -13.26 -1.51 0.92
N ALA A 187 -13.37 -0.97 -0.29
CA ALA A 187 -12.22 -0.44 -1.03
C ALA A 187 -11.49 0.70 -0.29
N PRO A 188 -12.13 1.85 0.04
CA PRO A 188 -11.46 2.92 0.78
C PRO A 188 -11.07 2.49 2.20
N PHE A 189 -11.86 1.62 2.84
CA PHE A 189 -11.55 1.15 4.19
C PHE A 189 -10.30 0.27 4.24
N SER A 190 -10.05 -0.54 3.20
CA SER A 190 -8.80 -1.31 3.07
C SER A 190 -7.56 -0.40 3.04
N ILE A 191 -7.66 0.75 2.36
CA ILE A 191 -6.59 1.75 2.33
C ILE A 191 -6.46 2.43 3.69
N THR A 192 -7.57 2.80 4.35
CA THR A 192 -7.54 3.40 5.68
C THR A 192 -6.83 2.49 6.69
N LEU A 193 -7.15 1.18 6.70
CA LEU A 193 -6.46 0.21 7.54
C LEU A 193 -4.97 0.13 7.20
N TYR A 194 -4.62 0.11 5.91
CA TYR A 194 -3.22 0.13 5.50
C TYR A 194 -2.50 1.41 5.97
N LEU A 195 -3.10 2.59 5.86
CA LEU A 195 -2.47 3.84 6.31
C LEU A 195 -2.33 3.92 7.83
N LEU A 196 -3.31 3.40 8.58
CA LEU A 196 -3.30 3.39 10.04
C LEU A 196 -2.19 2.50 10.61
N PHE A 197 -2.03 1.30 10.05
CA PHE A 197 -1.07 0.31 10.53
C PHE A 197 0.25 0.29 9.73
N GLY A 198 0.28 0.91 8.55
CA GLY A 198 1.42 0.97 7.65
C GLY A 198 2.63 1.65 8.28
N PHE A 199 2.42 2.64 9.15
CA PHE A 199 3.51 3.26 9.92
C PHE A 199 4.28 2.24 10.77
N VAL A 200 3.60 1.23 11.34
CA VAL A 200 4.25 0.17 12.12
C VAL A 200 5.15 -0.68 11.24
N ASP A 201 4.75 -0.92 9.99
CA ASP A 201 5.52 -1.69 9.03
C ASP A 201 6.78 -0.95 8.55
N VAL A 202 6.69 0.38 8.50
CA VAL A 202 7.84 1.23 8.17
C VAL A 202 8.75 1.36 9.39
N SER A 203 8.27 1.41 10.65
CA SER A 203 9.01 1.76 11.89
C SER A 203 10.23 0.91 12.34
N GLY A 204 10.85 0.16 11.44
CA GLY A 204 12.17 -0.42 11.63
C GLY A 204 12.14 -1.88 12.10
N ILE A 205 13.29 -2.53 11.91
CA ILE A 205 13.57 -3.97 12.06
C ILE A 205 13.54 -4.40 13.54
N ILE A 206 12.48 -4.09 14.26
CA ILE A 206 12.21 -4.72 15.53
C ILE A 206 11.53 -6.04 15.17
N GLY A 207 12.28 -7.15 15.15
CA GLY A 207 11.75 -8.49 14.98
C GLY A 207 10.89 -8.95 16.17
N SER A 208 10.08 -8.05 16.75
CA SER A 208 9.19 -8.38 17.86
C SER A 208 7.91 -9.02 17.34
N TRP A 209 7.38 -9.94 18.15
CA TRP A 209 6.08 -10.59 17.92
C TRP A 209 4.92 -9.59 17.71
N LEU A 210 5.03 -8.38 18.27
CA LEU A 210 4.05 -7.32 18.10
C LEU A 210 3.91 -6.89 16.62
N ILE A 211 5.03 -6.77 15.90
CA ILE A 211 5.04 -6.40 14.49
C ILE A 211 4.43 -7.49 13.62
N ILE A 212 4.63 -8.77 13.97
CA ILE A 212 3.96 -9.89 13.30
C ILE A 212 2.44 -9.78 13.46
N LEU A 213 1.94 -9.46 14.66
CA LEU A 213 0.49 -9.27 14.89
C LEU A 213 -0.07 -8.11 14.07
N PHE A 214 0.61 -6.96 14.01
CA PHE A 214 0.20 -5.85 13.14
C PHE A 214 0.22 -6.22 11.66
N ARG A 215 1.20 -7.02 11.23
CA ARG A 215 1.29 -7.51 9.85
C ARG A 215 0.15 -8.46 9.49
N LEU A 216 -0.32 -9.27 10.43
CA LEU A 216 -1.52 -10.10 10.24
C LEU A 216 -2.80 -9.25 10.11
N ILE A 217 -2.87 -8.05 10.71
CA ILE A 217 -4.01 -7.14 10.49
C ILE A 217 -4.10 -6.70 9.01
N PHE A 218 -2.97 -6.65 8.27
CA PHE A 218 -3.04 -6.38 6.83
C PHE A 218 -3.79 -7.47 6.05
N LEU A 219 -3.89 -8.71 6.54
CA LEU A 219 -4.78 -9.72 5.92
C LEU A 219 -6.22 -9.22 5.85
N VAL A 220 -6.69 -8.51 6.88
CA VAL A 220 -8.02 -7.91 6.87
C VAL A 220 -8.15 -6.89 5.75
N ALA A 221 -7.16 -6.02 5.58
CA ALA A 221 -7.14 -5.06 4.48
C ALA A 221 -7.18 -5.76 3.10
N PHE A 222 -6.41 -6.84 2.92
CA PHE A 222 -6.45 -7.64 1.68
C PHE A 222 -7.78 -8.31 1.42
N VAL A 223 -8.36 -8.94 2.45
CA VAL A 223 -9.66 -9.60 2.34
C VAL A 223 -10.72 -8.57 1.96
N LEU A 224 -10.71 -7.38 2.57
CA LEU A 224 -11.63 -6.30 2.21
C LEU A 224 -11.44 -5.83 0.77
N ALA A 225 -10.19 -5.63 0.32
CA ALA A 225 -9.89 -5.26 -1.06
C ALA A 225 -10.31 -6.36 -2.06
N TYR A 226 -10.11 -7.62 -1.71
CA TYR A 226 -10.54 -8.78 -2.51
C TYR A 226 -12.06 -8.86 -2.62
N ILE A 227 -12.79 -8.75 -1.50
CA ILE A 227 -14.26 -8.74 -1.49
C ILE A 227 -14.75 -7.58 -2.35
N ALA A 228 -14.16 -6.39 -2.19
CA ALA A 228 -14.53 -5.22 -2.97
C ALA A 228 -14.38 -5.47 -4.48
N PHE A 229 -13.26 -6.08 -4.89
CA PHE A 229 -13.00 -6.45 -6.27
C PHE A 229 -13.97 -7.54 -6.80
N ALA A 230 -14.20 -8.60 -6.03
CA ALA A 230 -15.05 -9.71 -6.43
C ALA A 230 -16.50 -9.26 -6.66
N GLU A 231 -17.03 -8.42 -5.78
CA GLU A 231 -18.37 -7.84 -5.90
C GLU A 231 -18.48 -6.87 -7.09
N GLU A 232 -17.47 -6.03 -7.33
CA GLU A 232 -17.43 -5.14 -8.52
C GLU A 232 -17.48 -5.94 -9.82
N VAL A 233 -16.71 -7.04 -9.92
CA VAL A 233 -16.73 -7.92 -11.08
C VAL A 233 -18.10 -8.59 -11.25
N ALA A 234 -18.74 -9.02 -10.16
CA ALA A 234 -20.08 -9.61 -10.21
C ALA A 234 -21.14 -8.61 -10.69
N ALA A 235 -21.13 -7.38 -10.16
CA ALA A 235 -22.06 -6.31 -10.55
C ALA A 235 -21.92 -5.91 -12.03
N LYS A 236 -20.68 -5.85 -12.53
CA LYS A 236 -20.38 -5.59 -13.95
C LYS A 236 -20.87 -6.72 -14.88
N LYS A 237 -20.71 -7.97 -14.46
CA LYS A 237 -21.21 -9.13 -15.24
C LYS A 237 -22.73 -9.14 -15.32
N GLU A 238 -23.41 -8.82 -14.22
CA GLU A 238 -24.87 -8.76 -14.20
C GLU A 238 -25.42 -7.65 -15.10
N THR A 239 -24.81 -6.47 -15.08
CA THR A 239 -25.20 -5.34 -15.96
C THR A 239 -24.97 -5.65 -17.43
N LEU A 240 -23.84 -6.27 -17.80
CA LEU A 240 -23.56 -6.69 -19.18
C LEU A 240 -24.52 -7.80 -19.65
N GLY A 241 -24.82 -8.78 -18.79
CA GLY A 241 -25.75 -9.86 -19.11
C GLY A 241 -27.20 -9.41 -19.26
N ARG A 242 -27.63 -8.36 -18.54
CA ARG A 242 -28.92 -7.70 -18.76
C ARG A 242 -28.93 -6.87 -20.04
N GLY A 243 -27.84 -6.17 -20.35
CA GLY A 243 -27.69 -5.38 -21.58
C GLY A 243 -27.81 -6.22 -22.86
N GLN A 244 -27.24 -7.43 -22.88
CA GLN A 244 -27.40 -8.36 -24.02
C GLN A 244 -28.84 -8.84 -24.20
N ARG A 245 -29.58 -9.10 -23.10
CA ARG A 245 -31.00 -9.51 -23.18
C ARG A 245 -31.95 -8.41 -23.65
N ILE A 246 -31.58 -7.13 -23.51
CA ILE A 246 -32.41 -6.00 -23.96
C ILE A 246 -32.27 -5.78 -25.48
N ILE A 247 -31.18 -6.24 -26.10
CA ILE A 247 -30.94 -6.12 -27.55
C ILE A 247 -31.62 -7.27 -28.34
N GLU A 248 -32.07 -8.32 -27.65
CA GLU A 248 -32.73 -9.50 -28.24
C GLU A 248 -34.28 -9.44 -28.23
N ILE A 249 -34.89 -8.24 -28.06
CA ILE A 249 -36.35 -8.04 -28.14
C ILE A 249 -36.72 -7.24 -29.38
#